data_AF-A0A945X009-F1
#
_entry.id   AF-A0A945X009-F1
#
_cell.length_a   1.000
_cell.length_b   1.000
_cell.length_c   1.000
_cell.angle_alpha   90.00
_cell.angle_beta   90.00
_cell.angle_gamma   90.00
#
_symmetry.space_group_name_H-M   'P 1'
#
loop_
_entity.id
_entity.type
_entity.pdbx_description
1 polymer ?
#
loop_
_entity_poly.entity_id
_entity_poly.type
_entity_poly.pdbx_seq_one_letter_code
_entity_poly.pdbx_strand_id
1 'polypeptide(L)'
;MRAVIERALSRCSPLVLAVVLLHVLCWLSGSPMSPCRHQLGRIHGRLTIMTVGLWVLLLASLGLAVLYERRLQREETELETKRKKKMATTERDELEERQQFLKSCQRLIDEHLQTLSRKRGELMRADDYGITDSSQWEDEKGYFLEKILFADPDWAPELVRLRKGLRSARLSSEDVAGIDALIEDAIDHSPQDAEPVA
;
A
#
# COMPACT_ATOMS: atom_id res chain seq x y z
N MET A 1 -26.23 13.86 1.47
CA MET A 1 -27.69 13.58 1.43
C MET A 1 -28.28 13.92 0.05
N ARG A 2 -28.03 15.11 -0.51
CA ARG A 2 -28.44 15.52 -1.87
C ARG A 2 -28.06 14.52 -2.98
N ALA A 3 -26.81 14.06 -3.03
CA ALA A 3 -26.35 13.07 -4.02
C ALA A 3 -27.04 11.69 -3.92
N VAL A 4 -27.50 11.30 -2.72
CA VAL A 4 -28.24 10.04 -2.52
C VAL A 4 -29.67 10.16 -3.06
N ILE A 5 -30.29 11.33 -2.84
CA ILE A 5 -31.62 11.64 -3.38
C ILE A 5 -31.57 11.71 -4.90
N GLU A 6 -30.56 12.36 -5.48
CA GLU A 6 -30.38 12.44 -6.93
C GLU A 6 -30.14 11.04 -7.56
N ARG A 7 -29.34 10.17 -6.92
CA ARG A 7 -29.19 8.77 -7.38
C ARG A 7 -30.48 7.96 -7.24
N ALA A 8 -31.21 8.10 -6.14
CA ALA A 8 -32.48 7.41 -5.95
C ALA A 8 -33.50 7.84 -7.01
N LEU A 9 -33.61 9.15 -7.28
CA LEU A 9 -34.47 9.69 -8.32
C LEU A 9 -34.03 9.26 -9.73
N SER A 10 -32.73 9.15 -9.99
CA SER A 10 -32.23 8.65 -11.29
C SER A 10 -32.57 7.18 -11.56
N ARG A 11 -32.85 6.40 -10.51
CA ARG A 11 -33.23 4.98 -10.61
C ARG A 11 -34.75 4.76 -10.57
N CYS A 12 -35.53 5.77 -10.19
CA CYS A 12 -36.98 5.71 -10.27
C CYS A 12 -37.40 5.86 -11.73
N SER A 13 -38.05 4.83 -12.28
CA SER A 13 -38.64 4.91 -13.61
C SER A 13 -39.59 6.12 -13.70
N PRO A 14 -39.54 6.91 -14.78
CA PRO A 14 -40.42 8.08 -14.96
C PRO A 14 -41.92 7.72 -14.87
N LEU A 15 -42.28 6.45 -15.12
CA LEU A 15 -43.64 5.94 -14.93
C LEU A 15 -44.09 5.95 -13.47
N VAL A 16 -43.19 5.67 -12.52
CA VAL A 16 -43.52 5.68 -11.09
C VAL A 16 -43.80 7.11 -10.62
N LEU A 17 -42.98 8.08 -11.07
CA LEU A 17 -43.20 9.50 -10.81
C LEU A 17 -44.52 10.00 -11.42
N ALA A 18 -44.81 9.60 -12.67
CA ALA A 18 -46.06 9.95 -13.34
C ALA A 18 -47.30 9.42 -12.60
N VAL A 19 -47.28 8.17 -12.14
CA VAL A 19 -48.39 7.56 -11.38
C VAL A 19 -48.59 8.26 -10.03
N VAL A 20 -47.51 8.59 -9.31
CA VAL A 20 -47.60 9.34 -8.04
C VAL A 20 -48.19 10.73 -8.27
N LEU A 21 -47.71 11.45 -9.28
CA LEU A 21 -48.23 12.77 -9.66
C LEU A 21 -49.71 12.71 -10.03
N LEU A 22 -50.12 11.72 -10.84
CA LEU A 22 -51.52 11.55 -11.23
C LEU A 22 -52.40 11.27 -10.00
N HIS A 23 -51.90 10.48 -9.04
CA HIS A 23 -52.66 10.16 -7.85
C HIS A 23 -52.82 11.37 -6.92
N VAL A 24 -51.76 12.17 -6.75
CA VAL A 24 -51.79 13.43 -5.99
C VAL A 24 -52.69 14.46 -6.66
N LEU A 25 -52.61 14.62 -7.98
CA LEU A 25 -53.48 15.52 -8.75
C LEU A 25 -54.94 15.11 -8.64
N CYS A 26 -55.24 13.81 -8.70
CA CYS A 26 -56.59 13.30 -8.52
C CYS A 26 -57.14 13.52 -7.10
N TRP A 27 -56.26 13.52 -6.08
CA TRP A 27 -56.64 13.82 -4.70
C TRP A 27 -56.89 15.33 -4.50
N LEU A 28 -56.05 16.17 -5.10
CA LEU A 28 -56.15 17.63 -5.02
C LEU A 28 -57.33 18.20 -5.83
N SER A 29 -57.74 17.53 -6.91
CA SER A 29 -58.81 18.06 -7.79
C SER A 29 -60.19 18.08 -7.15
N GLY A 30 -60.40 17.45 -5.97
CA GLY A 30 -61.60 17.65 -5.15
C GLY A 30 -62.94 17.39 -5.85
N SER A 31 -62.95 16.65 -6.98
CA SER A 31 -64.13 16.53 -7.83
C SER A 31 -65.28 15.85 -7.09
N PRO A 32 -66.45 16.51 -6.94
CA PRO A 32 -67.59 15.93 -6.26
C PRO A 32 -68.22 14.84 -7.14
N MET A 33 -67.91 13.58 -6.85
CA MET A 33 -68.54 12.43 -7.51
C MET A 33 -69.98 12.21 -7.01
N SER A 34 -70.86 11.97 -8.00
CA SER A 34 -72.31 11.81 -7.94
C SER A 34 -72.77 10.50 -7.21
N PRO A 35 -74.09 10.29 -6.95
CA PRO A 35 -74.59 9.56 -5.78
C PRO A 35 -74.63 8.00 -5.86
N CYS A 36 -73.77 7.35 -6.64
CA CYS A 36 -73.56 5.88 -6.57
C CYS A 36 -72.64 5.48 -5.39
N ARG A 37 -72.84 6.10 -4.21
CA ARG A 37 -71.82 6.33 -3.16
C ARG A 37 -71.58 5.16 -2.20
N HIS A 38 -72.52 4.23 -2.04
CA HIS A 38 -72.45 3.33 -0.88
C HIS A 38 -71.59 2.06 -1.08
N GLN A 39 -71.47 1.54 -2.29
CA GLN A 39 -70.60 0.37 -2.54
C GLN A 39 -69.17 0.75 -2.93
N LEU A 40 -68.97 1.81 -3.73
CA LEU A 40 -67.62 2.26 -4.14
C LEU A 40 -66.77 2.75 -2.96
N GLY A 41 -67.39 3.37 -1.94
CA GLY A 41 -66.67 3.89 -0.78
C GLY A 41 -65.92 2.82 0.04
N ARG A 42 -66.46 1.60 0.14
CA ARG A 42 -65.76 0.49 0.82
C ARG A 42 -64.55 -0.01 0.04
N ILE A 43 -64.64 -0.03 -1.29
CA ILE A 43 -63.54 -0.47 -2.16
C ILE A 43 -62.41 0.57 -2.13
N HIS A 44 -62.76 1.86 -2.22
CA HIS A 44 -61.76 2.93 -2.13
C HIS A 44 -61.06 2.97 -0.77
N GLY A 45 -61.79 2.81 0.34
CA GLY A 45 -61.17 2.77 1.67
C GLY A 45 -60.17 1.63 1.83
N ARG A 46 -60.43 0.46 1.24
CA ARG A 46 -59.47 -0.66 1.25
C ARG A 46 -58.25 -0.39 0.39
N LEU A 47 -58.45 0.21 -0.80
CA LEU A 47 -57.36 0.55 -1.71
C LEU A 47 -56.42 1.61 -1.12
N THR A 48 -56.95 2.63 -0.44
CA THR A 48 -56.13 3.67 0.22
C THR A 48 -55.32 3.09 1.37
N ILE A 49 -55.90 2.21 2.19
CA ILE A 49 -55.17 1.54 3.26
C ILE A 49 -54.03 0.66 2.68
N MET A 50 -54.30 -0.10 1.61
CA MET A 50 -53.27 -0.94 0.98
C MET A 50 -52.15 -0.13 0.34
N THR A 51 -52.47 0.97 -0.35
CA THR A 51 -51.45 1.85 -0.97
C THR A 51 -50.59 2.53 0.08
N VAL A 52 -51.18 3.05 1.15
CA VAL A 52 -50.41 3.63 2.27
C VAL A 52 -49.51 2.58 2.91
N GLY A 53 -50.03 1.37 3.16
CA GLY A 53 -49.22 0.26 3.68
C GLY A 53 -48.04 -0.10 2.77
N LEU A 54 -48.26 -0.12 1.44
CA LEU A 54 -47.21 -0.35 0.45
C LEU A 54 -46.15 0.76 0.48
N TRP A 55 -46.55 2.03 0.55
CA TRP A 55 -45.62 3.15 0.65
C TRP A 55 -44.77 3.09 1.92
N VAL A 56 -45.38 2.76 3.07
CA VAL A 56 -44.65 2.60 4.34
C VAL A 56 -43.62 1.47 4.22
N LEU A 57 -44.00 0.33 3.64
CA LEU A 57 -43.07 -0.79 3.43
C LEU A 57 -41.93 -0.42 2.47
N LEU A 58 -42.22 0.34 1.41
CA LEU A 58 -41.23 0.80 0.44
C LEU A 58 -40.25 1.81 1.07
N LEU A 59 -40.76 2.77 1.85
CA LEU A 59 -39.90 3.71 2.58
C LEU A 59 -39.05 3.01 3.65
N ALA A 60 -39.61 2.02 4.34
CA ALA A 60 -38.86 1.21 5.31
C ALA A 60 -37.75 0.41 4.63
N SER A 61 -38.02 -0.23 3.49
CA SER A 61 -37.01 -0.99 2.74
C SER A 61 -35.91 -0.11 2.18
N LEU A 62 -36.24 1.08 1.66
CA LEU A 62 -35.25 2.08 1.25
C LEU A 62 -34.41 2.58 2.43
N GLY A 63 -35.03 2.83 3.58
CA GLY A 63 -34.32 3.21 4.80
C GLY A 63 -33.32 2.14 5.25
N LEU A 64 -33.75 0.87 5.25
CA LEU A 64 -32.87 -0.27 5.54
C LEU A 64 -31.74 -0.40 4.51
N ALA A 65 -32.02 -0.22 3.23
CA ALA A 65 -31.01 -0.27 2.18
C ALA A 65 -29.92 0.81 2.37
N VAL A 66 -30.32 2.05 2.69
CA VAL A 66 -29.37 3.14 2.97
C VAL A 66 -28.55 2.87 4.23
N LEU A 67 -29.17 2.32 5.29
CA LEU A 67 -28.45 1.93 6.50
C LEU A 67 -27.44 0.81 6.23
N TYR A 68 -27.81 -0.16 5.40
CA TYR A 68 -26.94 -1.25 4.97
C TYR A 68 -25.74 -0.76 4.15
N GLU A 69 -25.97 0.11 3.16
CA GLU A 69 -24.90 0.71 2.35
C GLU A 69 -23.93 1.52 3.21
N ARG A 70 -24.43 2.30 4.19
CA ARG A 70 -23.57 3.03 5.13
C ARG A 70 -22.74 2.10 6.03
N ARG A 71 -23.31 0.97 6.44
CA ARG A 71 -22.57 -0.02 7.23
C ARG A 71 -21.47 -0.66 6.40
N LEU A 72 -21.78 -1.04 5.16
CA LEU A 72 -20.80 -1.61 4.23
C LEU A 72 -19.65 -0.63 3.95
N GLN A 73 -19.95 0.65 3.69
CA GLN A 73 -18.93 1.68 3.52
C GLN A 73 -18.02 1.85 4.75
N ARG A 74 -18.58 1.76 5.96
CA ARG A 74 -17.77 1.83 7.19
C ARG A 74 -16.82 0.64 7.30
N GLU A 75 -17.31 -0.57 7.02
CA GLU A 75 -16.49 -1.79 7.05
C GLU A 75 -15.37 -1.73 6.01
N GLU A 76 -15.64 -1.24 4.79
CA GLU A 76 -14.61 -1.03 3.76
C GLU A 76 -13.54 -0.04 4.21
N THR A 77 -13.93 1.13 4.74
CA THR A 77 -12.95 2.12 5.23
C THR A 77 -12.14 1.61 6.42
N GLU A 78 -12.74 0.79 7.29
CA GLU A 78 -12.04 0.16 8.41
C GLU A 78 -11.02 -0.88 7.91
N LEU A 79 -11.39 -1.68 6.90
CA LEU A 79 -10.48 -2.63 6.28
C LEU A 79 -9.34 -1.94 5.54
N GLU A 80 -9.61 -0.86 4.81
CA GLU A 80 -8.57 -0.08 4.14
C GLU A 80 -7.60 0.54 5.14
N THR A 81 -8.10 1.13 6.23
CA THR A 81 -7.23 1.71 7.27
C THR A 81 -6.43 0.63 8.00
N LYS A 82 -7.02 -0.55 8.25
CA LYS A 82 -6.29 -1.71 8.79
C LYS A 82 -5.20 -2.21 7.83
N ARG A 83 -5.49 -2.30 6.53
CA ARG A 83 -4.50 -2.68 5.51
C ARG A 83 -3.38 -1.66 5.41
N LYS A 84 -3.69 -0.37 5.36
CA LYS A 84 -2.70 0.71 5.36
C LYS A 84 -1.82 0.68 6.60
N LYS A 85 -2.40 0.48 7.79
CA LYS A 85 -1.64 0.32 9.04
C LYS A 85 -0.73 -0.89 9.00
N LYS A 86 -1.23 -2.05 8.54
CA LYS A 86 -0.40 -3.26 8.39
C LYS A 86 0.76 -3.04 7.43
N MET A 87 0.50 -2.47 6.26
CA MET A 87 1.55 -2.16 5.28
C MET A 87 2.58 -1.18 5.85
N ALA A 88 2.15 -0.11 6.53
CA ALA A 88 3.07 0.86 7.14
C ALA A 88 3.91 0.25 8.27
N THR A 89 3.35 -0.68 9.07
CA THR A 89 4.12 -1.41 10.07
C THR A 89 5.14 -2.33 9.42
N THR A 90 4.73 -3.12 8.42
CA THR A 90 5.64 -4.02 7.71
C THR A 90 6.77 -3.26 7.00
N GLU A 91 6.47 -2.17 6.31
CA GLU A 91 7.47 -1.33 5.64
C GLU A 91 8.46 -0.71 6.63
N ARG A 92 7.98 -0.30 7.80
CA ARG A 92 8.86 0.21 8.87
C ARG A 92 9.77 -0.88 9.43
N ASP A 93 9.22 -2.07 9.71
CA ASP A 93 10.00 -3.20 10.22
C ASP A 93 11.07 -3.62 9.19
N GLU A 94 10.72 -3.67 7.90
CA GLU A 94 11.67 -3.94 6.80
C GLU A 94 12.77 -2.88 6.69
N LEU A 95 12.44 -1.61 6.88
CA LEU A 95 13.42 -0.51 6.88
C LEU A 95 14.37 -0.59 8.08
N GLU A 96 13.85 -0.89 9.27
CA GLU A 96 14.66 -1.04 10.49
C GLU A 96 15.61 -2.25 10.37
N GLU A 97 15.15 -3.38 9.82
CA GLU A 97 15.98 -4.56 9.51
C GLU A 97 17.09 -4.19 8.51
N ARG A 98 16.75 -3.47 7.43
CA ARG A 98 17.73 -3.00 6.43
C ARG A 98 18.79 -2.08 7.03
N GLN A 99 18.42 -1.18 7.94
CA GLN A 99 19.37 -0.28 8.59
C GLN A 99 20.30 -1.02 9.57
N GLN A 100 19.77 -1.97 10.34
CA GLN A 100 20.60 -2.79 11.24
C GLN A 100 21.59 -3.64 10.45
N PHE A 101 21.15 -4.17 9.31
CA PHE A 101 22.00 -4.88 8.37
C PHE A 101 23.15 -4.00 7.86
N LEU A 102 22.86 -2.81 7.31
CA LEU A 102 23.89 -1.91 6.78
C LEU A 102 24.90 -1.49 7.85
N LYS A 103 24.45 -1.26 9.09
CA LYS A 103 25.35 -0.98 10.23
C LYS A 103 26.27 -2.16 10.54
N SER A 104 25.75 -3.38 10.44
CA SER A 104 26.54 -4.59 10.68
C SER A 104 27.58 -4.79 9.58
N CYS A 105 27.20 -4.58 8.31
CA CYS A 105 28.14 -4.57 7.18
C CYS A 105 29.20 -3.48 7.33
N GLN A 106 28.81 -2.25 7.70
CA GLN A 106 29.74 -1.14 7.90
C GLN A 106 30.82 -1.52 8.92
N ARG A 107 30.44 -2.09 10.06
CA ARG A 107 31.41 -2.50 11.08
C ARG A 107 32.44 -3.50 10.55
N LEU A 108 32.03 -4.43 9.69
CA LEU A 108 32.94 -5.41 9.08
C LEU A 108 33.85 -4.78 8.03
N ILE A 109 33.30 -3.86 7.24
CA ILE A 109 34.09 -3.08 6.30
C ILE A 109 35.15 -2.28 7.09
N ASP A 110 34.78 -1.63 8.18
CA ASP A 110 35.68 -0.87 9.04
C ASP A 110 36.82 -1.75 9.61
N GLU A 111 36.49 -2.96 10.07
CA GLU A 111 37.49 -3.94 10.56
C GLU A 111 38.50 -4.36 9.48
N HIS A 112 38.07 -4.42 8.22
CA HIS A 112 38.91 -4.82 7.09
C HIS A 112 39.39 -3.65 6.23
N LEU A 113 39.08 -2.41 6.61
CA LEU A 113 39.25 -1.23 5.78
C LEU A 113 40.70 -1.02 5.36
N GLN A 114 41.63 -1.20 6.32
CA GLN A 114 43.06 -1.07 6.05
C GLN A 114 43.55 -2.10 5.02
N THR A 115 43.00 -3.32 5.05
CA THR A 115 43.35 -4.37 4.08
C THR A 115 42.79 -4.05 2.70
N LEU A 116 41.54 -3.60 2.64
CA LEU A 116 40.88 -3.19 1.40
C LEU A 116 41.58 -2.00 0.75
N SER A 117 41.90 -0.96 1.52
CA SER A 117 42.61 0.23 1.04
C SER A 117 43.99 -0.13 0.48
N ARG A 118 44.76 -0.98 1.18
CA ARG A 118 46.05 -1.48 0.67
C ARG A 118 45.88 -2.28 -0.63
N LYS A 119 44.90 -3.20 -0.67
CA LYS A 119 44.62 -4.01 -1.87
C LYS A 119 44.18 -3.16 -3.05
N ARG A 120 43.36 -2.13 -2.83
CA ARG A 120 42.97 -1.16 -3.85
C ARG A 120 44.19 -0.49 -4.46
N GLY A 121 45.12 0.00 -3.64
CA GLY A 121 46.36 0.61 -4.12
C GLY A 121 47.29 -0.36 -4.89
N GLU A 122 47.30 -1.64 -4.51
CA GLU A 122 48.08 -2.68 -5.20
C GLU A 122 47.47 -3.06 -6.57
N LEU A 123 46.14 -3.16 -6.64
CA LEU A 123 45.41 -3.68 -7.80
C LEU A 123 45.02 -2.58 -8.80
N MET A 124 44.71 -1.36 -8.33
CA MET A 124 44.38 -0.22 -9.20
C MET A 124 45.65 0.52 -9.64
N ARG A 125 46.54 -0.17 -10.36
CA ARG A 125 47.74 0.46 -10.93
C ARG A 125 47.41 1.09 -12.28
N ALA A 126 47.77 2.37 -12.44
CA ALA A 126 47.80 3.00 -13.75
C ALA A 126 48.96 2.42 -14.56
N ASP A 127 48.72 2.11 -15.84
CA ASP A 127 49.78 1.75 -16.77
C ASP A 127 50.65 2.96 -17.17
N ASP A 128 51.67 2.74 -18.00
CA ASP A 128 52.57 3.80 -18.49
C ASP A 128 51.82 4.89 -19.31
N TYR A 129 50.57 4.64 -19.68
CA TYR A 129 49.69 5.57 -20.41
C TYR A 129 48.67 6.27 -19.50
N GLY A 130 48.67 5.99 -18.19
CA GLY A 130 47.73 6.56 -17.23
C GLY A 130 46.35 5.90 -17.24
N ILE A 131 46.20 4.74 -17.89
CA ILE A 131 44.95 3.97 -17.90
C ILE A 131 44.94 3.07 -16.67
N THR A 132 43.90 3.20 -15.84
CA THR A 132 43.68 2.33 -14.67
C THR A 132 42.79 1.16 -15.05
N ASP A 133 43.29 -0.06 -14.89
CA ASP A 133 42.46 -1.27 -14.96
C ASP A 133 41.88 -1.57 -13.57
N SER A 134 40.55 -1.53 -13.45
CA SER A 134 39.84 -1.82 -12.20
C SER A 134 39.34 -3.27 -12.11
N SER A 135 39.51 -4.09 -13.16
CA SER A 135 38.94 -5.44 -13.21
C SER A 135 39.37 -6.32 -12.03
N GLN A 136 40.66 -6.30 -11.69
CA GLN A 136 41.20 -7.05 -10.56
C GLN A 136 40.68 -6.55 -9.21
N TRP A 137 40.41 -5.25 -9.10
CA TRP A 137 39.80 -4.67 -7.90
C TRP A 137 38.33 -5.10 -7.76
N GLU A 138 37.57 -5.13 -8.85
CA GLU A 138 36.20 -5.64 -8.85
C GLU A 138 36.14 -7.13 -8.46
N ASP A 139 37.07 -7.94 -8.96
CA ASP A 139 37.18 -9.36 -8.57
C ASP A 139 37.52 -9.53 -7.07
N GLU A 140 38.44 -8.72 -6.54
CA GLU A 140 38.80 -8.75 -5.11
C GLU A 140 37.63 -8.28 -4.23
N LYS A 141 36.87 -7.26 -4.64
CA LYS A 141 35.62 -6.87 -3.97
C LYS A 141 34.65 -8.04 -3.92
N GLY A 142 34.44 -8.71 -5.06
CA GLY A 142 33.60 -9.91 -5.13
C GLY A 142 34.07 -11.02 -4.17
N TYR A 143 35.38 -11.26 -4.10
CA TYR A 143 35.97 -12.22 -3.17
C TYR A 143 35.75 -11.83 -1.71
N PHE A 144 35.98 -10.56 -1.34
CA PHE A 144 35.76 -10.04 0.00
C PHE A 144 34.30 -10.22 0.43
N LEU A 145 33.36 -9.85 -0.43
CA LEU A 145 31.93 -10.06 -0.18
C LEU A 145 31.63 -11.55 0.08
N GLU A 146 32.12 -12.44 -0.79
CA GLU A 146 31.82 -13.87 -0.69
C GLU A 146 32.46 -14.57 0.51
N LYS A 147 33.72 -14.24 0.82
CA LYS A 147 34.55 -15.00 1.76
C LYS A 147 34.72 -14.36 3.12
N ILE A 148 34.46 -13.07 3.26
CA ILE A 148 34.58 -12.37 4.54
C ILE A 148 33.17 -12.04 5.03
N LEU A 149 32.42 -11.26 4.26
CA LEU A 149 31.07 -10.83 4.64
C LEU A 149 30.06 -12.00 4.74
N PHE A 150 30.12 -12.98 3.84
CA PHE A 150 29.16 -14.10 3.84
C PHE A 150 29.66 -15.41 4.45
N ALA A 151 30.91 -15.45 4.94
CA ALA A 151 31.49 -16.66 5.50
C ALA A 151 31.35 -16.78 7.02
N ASP A 152 31.22 -15.66 7.74
CA ASP A 152 31.13 -15.69 9.20
C ASP A 152 29.75 -16.24 9.65
N PRO A 153 29.73 -17.39 10.37
CA PRO A 153 28.49 -18.01 10.83
C PRO A 153 27.88 -17.30 12.05
N ASP A 154 28.67 -16.53 12.80
CA ASP A 154 28.25 -15.89 14.04
C ASP A 154 27.48 -14.57 13.79
N TRP A 155 27.58 -14.01 12.58
CA TRP A 155 27.08 -12.65 12.29
C TRP A 155 25.71 -12.57 11.61
N ALA A 156 24.92 -13.65 11.64
CA ALA A 156 23.44 -13.66 11.68
C ALA A 156 22.76 -14.56 10.62
N PRO A 157 21.59 -15.16 10.97
CA PRO A 157 20.66 -15.75 10.01
C PRO A 157 20.22 -14.80 8.88
N GLU A 158 20.37 -13.48 9.05
CA GLU A 158 20.10 -12.44 8.04
C GLU A 158 21.09 -12.52 6.86
N LEU A 159 22.40 -12.63 7.13
CA LEU A 159 23.42 -12.83 6.08
C LEU A 159 23.24 -14.18 5.37
N VAL A 160 22.72 -15.20 6.05
CA VAL A 160 22.36 -16.49 5.43
C VAL A 160 21.17 -16.35 4.48
N ARG A 161 20.14 -15.58 4.85
CA ARG A 161 19.03 -15.23 3.93
C ARG A 161 19.55 -14.46 2.73
N LEU A 162 20.52 -13.57 2.93
CA LEU A 162 21.14 -12.76 1.89
C LEU A 162 22.03 -13.59 0.96
N ARG A 163 22.87 -14.50 1.48
CA ARG A 163 23.63 -15.47 0.68
C ARG A 163 22.71 -16.36 -0.16
N LYS A 164 21.58 -16.76 0.41
CA LYS A 164 20.53 -17.50 -0.30
C LYS A 164 19.84 -16.62 -1.35
N GLY A 165 19.66 -15.33 -1.07
CA GLY A 165 19.20 -14.28 -1.98
C GLY A 165 20.15 -14.03 -3.16
N LEU A 166 21.44 -13.82 -2.90
CA LEU A 166 22.53 -13.69 -3.87
C LEU A 166 22.57 -14.89 -4.83
N ARG A 167 22.54 -16.11 -4.28
CA ARG A 167 22.48 -17.34 -5.09
C ARG A 167 21.15 -17.52 -5.83
N SER A 168 20.09 -16.84 -5.42
CA SER A 168 18.77 -16.91 -6.05
C SER A 168 18.37 -15.65 -6.83
N ALA A 169 19.33 -14.75 -7.13
CA ALA A 169 19.11 -13.47 -7.82
C ALA A 169 18.08 -12.53 -7.16
N ARG A 170 17.91 -12.63 -5.83
CA ARG A 170 16.87 -11.93 -5.06
C ARG A 170 17.39 -10.74 -4.24
N LEU A 171 18.68 -10.42 -4.32
CA LEU A 171 19.12 -9.10 -3.87
C LEU A 171 18.59 -8.06 -4.85
N SER A 172 17.97 -7.01 -4.30
CA SER A 172 17.72 -5.82 -5.09
C SER A 172 19.08 -5.30 -5.56
N SER A 173 19.17 -4.86 -6.81
CA SER A 173 20.35 -4.14 -7.31
C SER A 173 20.71 -2.95 -6.41
N GLU A 174 19.72 -2.43 -5.67
CA GLU A 174 19.87 -1.36 -4.68
C GLU A 174 20.68 -1.77 -3.44
N ASP A 175 20.59 -3.02 -2.97
CA ASP A 175 21.32 -3.48 -1.80
C ASP A 175 22.80 -3.70 -2.11
N VAL A 176 23.09 -4.23 -3.31
CA VAL A 176 24.48 -4.37 -3.80
C VAL A 176 25.09 -2.99 -3.99
N ALA A 177 24.37 -2.07 -4.64
CA ALA A 177 24.82 -0.69 -4.79
C ALA A 177 25.02 0.02 -3.44
N GLY A 178 24.20 -0.28 -2.43
CA GLY A 178 24.36 0.23 -1.09
C GLY A 178 25.66 -0.25 -0.42
N ILE A 179 25.97 -1.55 -0.52
CA ILE A 179 27.22 -2.10 0.04
C ILE A 179 28.43 -1.56 -0.71
N ASP A 180 28.37 -1.49 -2.04
CA ASP A 180 29.45 -0.91 -2.85
C ASP A 180 29.70 0.55 -2.48
N ALA A 181 28.63 1.33 -2.30
CA ALA A 181 28.75 2.72 -1.85
C ALA A 181 29.38 2.83 -0.46
N LEU A 182 29.07 1.93 0.48
CA LEU A 182 29.72 1.91 1.80
C LEU A 182 31.22 1.56 1.71
N ILE A 183 31.60 0.63 0.82
CA ILE A 183 33.01 0.28 0.60
C ILE A 183 33.77 1.47 0.02
N GLU A 184 33.24 2.10 -1.03
CA GLU A 184 33.89 3.24 -1.67
C GLU A 184 33.96 4.45 -0.70
N ASP A 185 32.87 4.76 0.01
CA ASP A 185 32.82 5.84 1.01
C ASP A 185 33.83 5.60 2.14
N ALA A 186 33.91 4.37 2.67
CA ALA A 186 34.84 4.04 3.74
C ALA A 186 36.30 4.15 3.28
N ILE A 187 36.61 3.74 2.04
CA ILE A 187 37.99 3.82 1.52
C ILE A 187 38.37 5.28 1.26
N ASP A 188 37.48 6.07 0.65
CA ASP A 188 37.75 7.47 0.31
C ASP A 188 37.90 8.35 1.56
N HIS A 189 37.23 8.01 2.67
CA HIS A 189 37.34 8.70 3.96
C HIS A 189 38.32 8.03 4.93
N SER A 190 39.01 6.98 4.50
CA SER A 190 40.04 6.34 5.33
C SER A 190 41.20 7.32 5.51
N PRO A 191 41.60 7.67 6.75
CA PRO A 191 42.74 8.56 6.98
C PRO A 191 44.02 7.83 6.55
N GLN A 192 44.37 7.95 5.27
CA GLN A 192 45.58 7.35 4.67
C GLN A 192 46.88 7.89 5.31
N ASP A 193 46.80 8.99 6.07
CA ASP A 193 47.93 9.71 6.64
C ASP A 193 47.94 9.76 8.18
N ALA A 194 47.18 8.88 8.86
CA ALA A 194 47.37 8.73 10.30
C ALA A 194 48.74 8.07 10.53
N GLU A 195 49.78 8.90 10.70
CA GLU A 195 51.12 8.46 11.11
C GLU A 195 50.98 7.45 12.25
N PRO A 196 51.72 6.32 12.21
CA PRO A 196 51.69 5.36 13.30
C PRO A 196 52.07 6.11 14.58
N VAL A 197 51.14 6.20 15.52
CA VAL A 197 51.42 6.73 16.86
C VAL A 197 52.47 5.79 17.47
N ALA A 198 53.70 6.26 17.50
CA ALA A 198 54.88 5.55 18.00
C ALA A 198 54.82 5.35 19.53
#